data_AF-A0A7G1ICN2-F1
#
_entry.id   AF-A0A7G1ICN2-F1
#
_cell.length_a   1.000
_cell.length_b   1.000
_cell.length_c   1.000
_cell.angle_alpha   90.00
_cell.angle_beta   90.00
_cell.angle_gamma   90.00
#
_symmetry.space_group_name_H-M   'P 1'
#
loop_
_entity.id
_entity.type
_entity.pdbx_description
1 polymer ?
#
loop_
_entity_poly.entity_id
_entity_poly.type
_entity_poly.pdbx_seq_one_letter_code
_entity_poly.pdbx_strand_id
1 'polypeptide(L)'
;MSAFGFDSPLPPGADEHIAAVALFGNGSQWVGPITNFSPLYNDRTIELCHGSDPVCNPADPNTWKQNWPQHNPSAYIQAGMVNQAADFVAGKL
;
A
#
# COMPACT_ATOMS: atom_id res chain seq x y z
N MET A 1 1.31 -14.57 8.35
CA MET A 1 1.52 -14.18 9.75
C MET A 1 0.30 -13.40 10.22
N SER A 2 -0.23 -13.75 11.37
CA SER A 2 -1.20 -12.95 12.13
C SER A 2 -0.44 -11.84 12.86
N ALA A 3 -0.83 -10.59 12.66
CA ALA A 3 -0.23 -9.43 13.32
C ALA A 3 -1.33 -8.57 13.96
N PHE A 4 -1.00 -7.85 15.04
CA PHE A 4 -1.91 -6.88 15.69
C PHE A 4 -3.29 -7.43 16.08
N GLY A 5 -3.35 -8.71 16.49
CA GLY A 5 -4.60 -9.35 16.90
C GLY A 5 -5.48 -9.85 15.74
N PHE A 6 -5.00 -9.74 14.49
CA PHE A 6 -5.67 -10.33 13.33
C PHE A 6 -5.53 -11.86 13.33
N ASP A 7 -6.64 -12.58 13.36
CA ASP A 7 -6.70 -14.04 13.50
C ASP A 7 -7.30 -14.77 12.29
N SER A 8 -7.58 -14.04 11.20
CA SER A 8 -8.22 -14.58 10.00
C SER A 8 -7.29 -14.50 8.76
N PRO A 9 -6.12 -15.16 8.77
CA PRO A 9 -5.21 -15.15 7.63
C PRO A 9 -5.86 -15.79 6.39
N LEU A 10 -5.31 -15.47 5.22
CA LEU A 10 -5.67 -16.15 3.98
C LEU A 10 -5.56 -17.69 4.16
N PRO A 11 -6.54 -18.46 3.67
CA PRO A 11 -6.47 -19.91 3.75
C PRO A 11 -5.30 -20.45 2.89
N PRO A 12 -4.75 -21.64 3.21
CA PRO A 12 -3.70 -22.24 2.41
C PRO A 12 -4.07 -22.34 0.92
N GLY A 13 -3.15 -21.96 0.03
CA GLY A 13 -3.33 -22.00 -1.43
C GLY A 13 -4.06 -20.78 -2.02
N ALA A 14 -4.62 -19.88 -1.20
CA ALA A 14 -5.24 -18.66 -1.71
C ALA A 14 -4.26 -17.72 -2.42
N ASP A 15 -2.97 -17.81 -2.09
CA ASP A 15 -1.89 -17.03 -2.69
C ASP A 15 -1.72 -17.29 -4.20
N GLU A 16 -1.97 -18.52 -4.65
CA GLU A 16 -1.93 -18.88 -6.08
C GLU A 16 -3.04 -18.19 -6.90
N HIS A 17 -4.09 -17.72 -6.22
CA HIS A 17 -5.23 -17.05 -6.85
C HIS A 17 -5.13 -15.51 -6.80
N ILE A 18 -4.09 -14.96 -6.19
CA ILE A 18 -3.88 -13.50 -6.11
C ILE A 18 -3.01 -13.06 -7.29
N ALA A 19 -3.65 -12.44 -8.28
CA ALA A 19 -2.96 -11.93 -9.47
C ALA A 19 -2.11 -10.68 -9.17
N ALA A 20 -2.58 -9.79 -8.29
CA ALA A 20 -1.88 -8.55 -7.93
C ALA A 20 -2.33 -8.01 -6.57
N VAL A 21 -1.49 -7.18 -5.96
CA VAL A 21 -1.77 -6.41 -4.75
C VAL A 21 -1.47 -4.94 -5.04
N ALA A 22 -2.45 -4.06 -4.80
CA ALA A 22 -2.27 -2.61 -4.90
C ALA A 22 -2.48 -1.99 -3.52
N LEU A 23 -1.45 -1.35 -2.99
CA LEU A 23 -1.48 -0.68 -1.69
C LEU A 23 -1.41 0.84 -1.88
N PHE A 24 -2.21 1.55 -1.09
CA PHE A 24 -2.22 3.01 -1.03
C PHE A 24 -2.01 3.44 0.43
N GLY A 25 -1.13 4.40 0.66
CA GLY A 25 -0.93 4.93 2.02
C GLY A 25 -0.44 3.88 3.03
N ASN A 26 0.37 2.92 2.58
CA ASN A 26 0.84 1.81 3.43
C ASN A 26 1.84 2.29 4.50
N GLY A 27 1.47 2.19 5.78
CA GLY A 27 2.31 2.65 6.88
C GLY A 27 3.54 1.79 7.19
N SER A 28 3.59 0.54 6.72
CA SER A 28 4.83 -0.25 6.87
C SER A 28 6.02 0.36 6.14
N GLN A 29 5.78 1.24 5.16
CA GLN A 29 6.81 1.95 4.42
C GLN A 29 7.74 2.80 5.31
N TRP A 30 7.32 3.17 6.53
CA TRP A 30 8.18 3.78 7.55
C TRP A 30 9.38 2.92 7.97
N VAL A 31 9.23 1.59 7.89
CA VAL A 31 10.25 0.61 8.25
C VAL A 31 10.74 -0.20 7.03
N GLY A 32 10.17 0.05 5.85
CA GLY A 32 10.57 -0.51 4.56
C GLY A 32 9.37 -0.93 3.69
N PRO A 33 9.59 -1.21 2.39
CA PRO A 33 8.53 -1.73 1.51
C PRO A 33 7.85 -2.97 2.08
N ILE A 34 6.54 -3.15 1.83
CA ILE A 34 5.82 -4.35 2.33
C ILE A 34 6.44 -5.64 1.81
N THR A 35 7.05 -5.56 0.62
CA THR A 35 7.74 -6.63 -0.09
C THR A 35 8.94 -7.19 0.68
N ASN A 36 9.47 -6.46 1.66
CA ASN A 36 10.49 -6.96 2.58
C ASN A 36 9.90 -7.85 3.67
N PHE A 37 8.65 -7.62 4.06
CA PHE A 37 7.95 -8.35 5.12
C PHE A 37 7.10 -9.49 4.58
N SER A 38 6.60 -9.35 3.35
CA SER A 38 5.80 -10.35 2.64
C SER A 38 6.33 -10.58 1.22
N PRO A 39 7.49 -11.25 1.08
CA PRO A 39 8.18 -11.40 -0.19
C PRO A 39 7.39 -12.20 -1.25
N LEU A 40 6.37 -12.94 -0.81
CA LEU A 40 5.53 -13.81 -1.63
C LEU A 40 4.89 -13.09 -2.84
N TYR A 41 4.57 -11.80 -2.70
CA TYR A 41 3.88 -11.02 -3.74
C TYR A 41 4.75 -9.96 -4.39
N ASN A 42 6.08 -10.04 -4.25
CA ASN A 42 6.99 -8.98 -4.71
C ASN A 42 6.88 -8.67 -6.20
N ASP A 43 6.68 -9.71 -7.02
CA ASP A 43 6.55 -9.60 -8.47
C ASP A 43 5.20 -9.02 -8.93
N ARG A 44 4.23 -8.88 -8.01
CA ARG A 44 2.85 -8.49 -8.29
C ARG A 44 2.28 -7.47 -7.31
N THR A 45 3.13 -6.77 -6.57
CA THR A 45 2.72 -5.69 -5.66
C THR A 45 3.09 -4.34 -6.23
N ILE A 46 2.15 -3.40 -6.18
CA ILE A 46 2.40 -1.96 -6.36
C ILE A 46 2.07 -1.22 -5.08
N GLU A 47 2.99 -0.37 -4.63
CA GLU A 47 2.80 0.48 -3.45
C GLU A 47 2.80 1.94 -3.87
N LEU A 48 1.72 2.65 -3.54
CA LEU A 48 1.49 4.03 -3.91
C LEU A 48 1.39 4.88 -2.65
N CYS A 49 2.26 5.88 -2.56
CA CYS A 49 2.31 6.81 -1.46
C CYS A 49 2.23 8.23 -2.01
N HIS A 50 1.18 8.95 -1.64
CA HIS A 50 0.91 10.27 -2.22
C HIS A 50 1.69 11.37 -1.52
N GLY A 51 2.56 12.07 -2.26
CA GLY A 51 3.16 13.33 -1.82
C GLY A 51 3.81 13.24 -0.43
N SER A 52 3.30 14.03 0.52
CA SER A 52 3.73 14.05 1.92
C SER A 52 2.79 13.28 2.85
N ASP A 53 2.00 12.33 2.36
CA ASP A 53 1.12 11.47 3.16
C ASP A 53 1.88 10.93 4.37
N PRO A 54 1.50 11.37 5.59
CA PRO A 54 2.27 11.08 6.78
C PRO A 54 2.09 9.64 7.26
N VAL A 55 1.14 8.89 6.71
CA VAL A 55 0.96 7.48 7.01
C VAL A 55 2.05 6.66 6.34
N CYS A 56 2.39 6.91 5.08
CA CYS A 56 3.35 6.10 4.32
C CYS A 56 4.73 6.74 4.10
N ASN A 57 4.89 8.04 4.31
CA ASN A 57 6.20 8.69 4.31
C ASN A 57 6.70 8.96 5.73
N PRO A 58 8.02 8.91 5.97
CA PRO A 58 8.62 9.47 7.18
C PRO A 58 8.28 10.96 7.31
N ALA A 59 7.26 11.26 8.08
CA ALA A 59 6.70 12.61 8.21
C ALA A 59 7.45 13.43 9.24
N ASP A 60 7.76 14.67 8.87
CA ASP A 60 8.22 15.70 9.80
C ASP A 60 7.12 15.99 10.84
N PRO A 61 7.39 15.82 12.16
CA PRO A 61 6.43 16.09 13.22
C PRO A 61 5.81 17.49 13.17
N ASN A 62 6.52 18.48 12.61
CA ASN A 62 6.07 19.86 12.51
C ASN A 62 5.02 20.08 11.41
N THR A 63 5.03 19.24 10.37
CA THR A 63 4.10 19.33 9.23
C THR A 63 3.05 18.23 9.23
N TRP A 64 3.16 17.24 10.13
CA TRP A 64 2.29 16.07 10.22
C TRP A 64 0.79 16.41 10.09
N LYS A 65 0.30 17.36 10.90
CA LYS A 65 -1.12 17.73 10.91
C LYS A 65 -1.56 18.36 9.58
N GLN A 66 -0.69 19.11 8.93
CA GLN A 66 -0.96 19.79 7.65
C GLN A 66 -0.93 18.81 6.48
N ASN A 67 -0.13 17.75 6.59
CA ASN A 67 0.00 16.71 5.57
C ASN A 67 -1.11 15.65 5.64
N TRP A 68 -1.88 15.57 6.73
CA TRP A 68 -2.94 14.57 6.87
C TRP A 68 -3.93 14.49 5.69
N PRO A 69 -4.34 15.62 5.05
CA PRO A 69 -5.19 15.56 3.86
C PRO A 69 -4.58 14.81 2.67
N GLN A 70 -3.26 14.62 2.62
CA GLN A 70 -2.59 13.85 1.58
C GLN A 70 -2.90 12.35 1.67
N HIS A 71 -3.32 11.85 2.84
CA HIS A 71 -3.79 10.48 3.03
C HIS A 71 -5.23 10.27 2.54
N ASN A 72 -5.96 11.34 2.20
CA ASN A 72 -7.35 11.21 1.77
C ASN A 72 -7.45 10.52 0.40
N PRO A 73 -8.48 9.69 0.17
CA PRO A 73 -8.69 9.03 -1.12
C PRO A 73 -8.70 9.99 -2.32
N SER A 74 -9.24 11.21 -2.14
CA SER A 74 -9.29 12.22 -3.20
C SER A 74 -7.90 12.65 -3.68
N ALA A 75 -6.89 12.69 -2.81
CA ALA A 75 -5.54 13.06 -3.18
C ALA A 75 -4.92 12.01 -4.11
N TYR A 76 -5.06 10.72 -3.77
CA TYR A 76 -4.64 9.59 -4.61
C TYR A 76 -5.37 9.55 -5.96
N ILE A 77 -6.67 9.84 -5.98
CA ILE A 77 -7.47 9.91 -7.21
C ILE A 77 -6.98 11.06 -8.10
N GLN A 78 -6.84 12.28 -7.55
CA GLN A 78 -6.43 13.47 -8.29
C GLN A 78 -5.00 13.36 -8.83
N ALA A 79 -4.12 12.64 -8.13
CA ALA A 79 -2.78 12.32 -8.60
C ALA A 79 -2.73 11.23 -9.68
N GLY A 80 -3.86 10.64 -10.07
CA GLY A 80 -3.93 9.58 -11.07
C GLY A 80 -3.42 8.22 -10.58
N MET A 81 -3.06 8.09 -9.30
CA MET A 81 -2.49 6.87 -8.72
C MET A 81 -3.47 5.70 -8.76
N VAL A 82 -4.78 5.98 -8.68
CA VAL A 82 -5.81 4.93 -8.83
C VAL A 82 -5.80 4.33 -10.23
N ASN A 83 -5.62 5.15 -11.27
CA ASN A 83 -5.49 4.65 -12.65
C ASN A 83 -4.18 3.87 -12.83
N GLN A 84 -3.07 4.38 -12.27
CA GLN A 84 -1.79 3.66 -12.27
C GLN A 84 -1.91 2.27 -11.63
N ALA A 85 -2.61 2.16 -10.49
CA ALA A 85 -2.86 0.88 -9.85
C ALA A 85 -3.76 -0.03 -10.72
N ALA A 86 -4.81 0.53 -11.32
CA ALA A 86 -5.70 -0.20 -12.20
C ALA A 86 -4.96 -0.79 -13.41
N ASP A 87 -4.12 0.02 -14.06
CA ASP A 87 -3.28 -0.42 -15.19
C ASP A 87 -2.30 -1.52 -14.76
N PHE A 88 -1.66 -1.37 -13.60
CA PHE A 88 -0.78 -2.40 -13.04
C PHE A 88 -1.52 -3.72 -12.79
N VAL A 89 -2.67 -3.66 -12.12
CA VAL A 89 -3.48 -4.85 -11.80
C VAL A 89 -4.00 -5.51 -13.08
N ALA A 90 -4.50 -4.72 -14.04
CA ALA A 90 -4.97 -5.23 -15.32
C ALA A 90 -3.86 -5.95 -16.11
N GLY A 91 -2.62 -5.49 -16.01
CA GLY A 91 -1.45 -6.14 -16.62
C GLY A 91 -1.01 -7.45 -15.96
N LYS A 92 -1.66 -7.87 -14.86
CA LYS A 92 -1.36 -9.12 -14.12
C LYS A 92 -2.45 -10.19 -14.24
N LEU A 93 -3.58 -9.86 -14.86
CA LEU A 93 -4.71 -10.76 -15.09
C LEU A 93 -4.51 -11.65 -16.32
#